data_AF-A0A091HMA4-F1
#
_entry.id   AF-A0A091HMA4-F1
#
_cell.length_a   1.000
_cell.length_b   1.000
_cell.length_c   1.000
_cell.angle_alpha   90.00
_cell.angle_beta   90.00
_cell.angle_gamma   90.00
#
_symmetry.space_group_name_H-M   'P 1'
#
loop_
_entity.id
_entity.type
_entity.pdbx_description
1 polymer ?
#
loop_
_entity_poly.entity_id
_entity_poly.type
_entity_poly.pdbx_seq_one_letter_code
_entity_poly.pdbx_strand_id
1 'polypeptide(L)'
;EWNSTVEQLEAEALKILFSENCTEKEHLKFSNQKICLLRDKVCFHMEERKALLQEANDFFRTAGKVLDSLEDVENYLKIFNSEGSHLPILTMKYEELQEAIKGCTANTLQKGQTLVNKADSHSSWVTGIQKMMEYVQKKVDQFIRQCLDYKE
;
A
#
# COMPACT_ATOMS: atom_id res chain seq x y z
N GLU A 1 -30.28 57.78 -30.90
CA GLU A 1 -28.90 57.26 -31.00
C GLU A 1 -28.66 56.04 -30.12
N TRP A 2 -28.85 56.11 -28.79
CA TRP A 2 -28.59 55.00 -27.86
C TRP A 2 -29.21 53.65 -28.26
N ASN A 3 -30.52 53.61 -28.55
CA ASN A 3 -31.21 52.34 -28.86
C ASN A 3 -30.63 51.67 -30.12
N SER A 4 -30.26 52.48 -31.12
CA SER A 4 -29.63 51.96 -32.34
C SER A 4 -28.24 51.37 -32.05
N THR A 5 -27.47 51.96 -31.14
CA THR A 5 -26.17 51.44 -30.73
C THR A 5 -26.28 50.12 -29.97
N VAL A 6 -27.31 49.97 -29.12
CA VAL A 6 -27.57 48.73 -28.37
C VAL A 6 -27.99 47.60 -29.31
N GLU A 7 -28.88 47.87 -30.26
CA GLU A 7 -29.32 46.89 -31.26
C GLU A 7 -28.17 46.45 -32.18
N GLN A 8 -27.24 47.36 -32.52
CA GLN A 8 -26.06 47.03 -33.31
C GLN A 8 -25.08 46.13 -32.55
N LEU A 9 -24.88 46.41 -31.26
CA LEU A 9 -24.06 45.59 -30.38
C LEU A 9 -24.67 44.20 -30.13
N GLU A 10 -25.99 44.11 -29.97
CA GLU A 10 -26.70 42.82 -29.90
C GLU A 10 -26.57 42.03 -31.22
N ALA A 11 -26.73 42.70 -32.36
CA ALA A 11 -26.59 42.06 -33.66
C ALA A 11 -25.15 41.54 -33.91
N GLU A 12 -24.12 42.28 -33.48
CA GLU A 12 -22.72 41.81 -33.55
C GLU A 12 -22.44 40.66 -32.57
N ALA A 13 -22.95 40.73 -31.34
CA ALA A 13 -22.81 39.65 -30.36
C ALA A 13 -23.50 38.37 -30.85
N LEU A 14 -24.69 38.48 -31.45
CA LEU A 14 -25.40 37.36 -32.06
C LEU A 14 -24.64 36.84 -33.29
N LYS A 15 -24.04 37.73 -34.11
CA LYS A 15 -23.22 37.33 -35.26
C LYS A 15 -21.96 36.56 -34.84
N ILE A 16 -21.35 36.90 -33.70
CA ILE A 16 -20.23 36.14 -33.11
C ILE A 16 -20.74 34.81 -32.53
N LEU A 17 -21.87 34.81 -31.84
CA LEU A 17 -22.48 33.62 -31.23
C LEU A 17 -22.91 32.58 -32.29
N PHE A 18 -23.45 33.05 -33.41
CA PHE A 18 -23.92 32.25 -34.54
C PHE A 18 -22.91 32.15 -35.68
N SER A 19 -21.68 32.65 -35.49
CA SER A 19 -20.60 32.46 -36.45
C SER A 19 -20.24 30.97 -36.52
N GLU A 20 -20.81 30.32 -37.54
CA GLU A 20 -20.73 28.89 -37.85
C GLU A 20 -19.29 28.36 -38.06
N ASN A 21 -18.33 29.26 -38.31
CA ASN A 21 -16.94 28.93 -38.63
C ASN A 21 -15.92 29.49 -37.62
N CYS A 22 -16.29 29.61 -36.35
CA CYS A 22 -15.28 29.85 -35.33
C CYS A 22 -14.46 28.57 -35.14
N THR A 23 -13.36 28.42 -35.90
CA THR A 23 -12.40 27.31 -35.75
C THR A 23 -11.94 27.13 -34.31
N GLU A 24 -11.95 28.20 -33.52
CA GLU A 24 -11.70 28.17 -32.08
C GLU A 24 -12.75 27.37 -31.31
N LYS A 25 -14.03 27.38 -31.69
CA LYS A 25 -15.10 26.62 -30.99
C LYS A 25 -14.90 25.10 -31.11
N GLU A 26 -14.61 24.61 -32.30
CA GLU A 26 -14.30 23.18 -32.52
C GLU A 26 -12.95 22.80 -31.89
N HIS A 27 -11.94 23.68 -31.98
CA HIS A 27 -10.66 23.49 -31.31
C HIS A 27 -10.82 23.43 -29.77
N LEU A 28 -11.63 24.32 -29.18
CA LEU A 28 -11.94 24.33 -27.75
C LEU A 28 -12.71 23.07 -27.33
N LYS A 29 -13.66 22.61 -28.15
CA LYS A 29 -14.40 21.36 -27.89
C LYS A 29 -13.48 20.15 -27.91
N PHE A 30 -12.59 20.06 -28.90
CA PHE A 30 -11.58 19.00 -28.98
C PHE A 30 -10.60 19.05 -27.80
N SER A 31 -10.14 20.26 -27.45
CA SER A 31 -9.27 20.48 -26.28
C SER A 31 -9.96 20.05 -24.98
N ASN A 32 -11.23 20.42 -24.80
CA ASN A 32 -12.02 20.03 -23.62
C ASN A 32 -12.20 18.51 -23.53
N GLN A 33 -12.47 17.82 -24.64
CA GLN A 33 -12.53 16.36 -24.69
C GLN A 33 -11.19 15.73 -24.27
N LYS A 34 -10.07 16.25 -24.77
CA LYS A 34 -8.74 15.78 -24.39
C LYS A 34 -8.46 15.99 -22.90
N ILE A 35 -8.86 17.14 -22.34
CA ILE A 35 -8.74 17.44 -20.91
C ILE A 35 -9.59 16.48 -20.08
N CYS A 36 -10.84 16.20 -20.49
CA CYS A 36 -11.70 15.25 -19.79
C CYS A 36 -11.08 13.84 -19.79
N LEU A 37 -10.60 13.37 -20.93
CA LEU A 37 -9.91 12.07 -21.04
C LEU A 37 -8.65 12.00 -20.16
N LEU A 38 -7.87 13.08 -20.10
CA LEU A 38 -6.69 13.17 -19.23
C LEU A 38 -7.08 13.14 -17.76
N ARG A 39 -8.10 13.90 -17.37
CA ARG A 39 -8.63 13.89 -15.99
C ARG A 39 -9.04 12.48 -15.60
N ASP A 40 -9.81 11.80 -16.43
CA ASP A 40 -10.32 10.46 -16.11
C ASP A 40 -9.18 9.45 -15.95
N LYS A 41 -8.14 9.53 -16.81
CA LYS A 41 -6.91 8.72 -16.66
C LYS A 41 -6.15 9.01 -15.37
N VAL A 42 -6.01 10.29 -15.01
CA VAL A 42 -5.33 10.69 -13.76
C VAL A 42 -6.11 10.19 -12.55
N CYS A 43 -7.44 10.34 -12.54
CA CYS A 43 -8.29 9.83 -11.47
C CYS A 43 -8.16 8.30 -11.32
N PHE A 44 -8.16 7.58 -12.44
CA PHE A 44 -7.96 6.13 -12.44
C PHE A 44 -6.61 5.75 -11.80
N HIS A 45 -5.50 6.34 -12.25
CA HIS A 45 -4.18 6.06 -11.68
C HIS A 45 -4.04 6.48 -10.21
N MET A 46 -4.74 7.52 -9.76
CA MET A 46 -4.76 7.92 -8.35
C MET A 46 -5.45 6.86 -7.48
N GLU A 47 -6.56 6.29 -7.93
CA GLU A 47 -7.24 5.21 -7.20
C GLU A 47 -6.42 3.91 -7.21
N GLU A 48 -5.78 3.56 -8.33
CA GLU A 48 -4.83 2.43 -8.37
C GLU A 48 -3.69 2.62 -7.37
N ARG A 49 -3.08 3.82 -7.35
CA ARG A 49 -2.00 4.15 -6.43
C ARG A 49 -2.48 4.12 -4.97
N LYS A 50 -3.68 4.60 -4.68
CA LYS A 50 -4.27 4.58 -3.33
C LYS A 50 -4.49 3.15 -2.85
N ALA A 51 -5.03 2.27 -3.69
CA ALA A 51 -5.21 0.85 -3.36
C ALA A 51 -3.86 0.18 -3.04
N LEU A 52 -2.84 0.41 -3.87
CA LEU A 52 -1.48 -0.12 -3.64
C LEU A 52 -0.89 0.38 -2.32
N LEU A 53 -1.06 1.68 -2.00
CA LEU A 53 -0.57 2.25 -0.75
C LEU A 53 -1.30 1.68 0.47
N GLN A 54 -2.60 1.42 0.37
CA GLN A 54 -3.37 0.79 1.44
C GLN A 54 -2.90 -0.64 1.69
N GLU A 55 -2.75 -1.44 0.63
CA GLU A 55 -2.22 -2.81 0.74
C GLU A 55 -0.81 -2.83 1.33
N ALA A 56 0.06 -1.90 0.91
CA ALA A 56 1.41 -1.77 1.46
C ALA A 56 1.37 -1.39 2.95
N ASN A 57 0.52 -0.43 3.35
CA ASN A 57 0.35 -0.06 4.76
C ASN A 57 -0.10 -1.26 5.60
N ASP A 58 -1.07 -2.03 5.10
CA ASP A 58 -1.58 -3.22 5.77
C ASP A 58 -0.50 -4.30 5.92
N PHE A 59 0.36 -4.47 4.91
CA PHE A 59 1.53 -5.33 5.01
C PHE A 59 2.47 -4.86 6.12
N PHE A 60 2.92 -3.60 6.12
CA PHE A 60 3.84 -3.08 7.13
C PHE A 60 3.26 -3.13 8.55
N ARG A 61 1.95 -2.89 8.69
CA ARG A 61 1.25 -3.02 9.97
C ARG A 61 1.20 -4.47 10.45
N THR A 62 0.95 -5.42 9.53
CA THR A 62 0.95 -6.85 9.87
C THR A 62 2.37 -7.29 10.28
N ALA A 63 3.39 -6.86 9.54
CA ALA A 63 4.80 -7.12 9.86
C ALA A 63 5.19 -6.55 11.24
N GLY A 64 4.79 -5.32 11.56
CA GLY A 64 4.98 -4.72 12.87
C GLY A 64 4.39 -5.58 13.99
N LYS A 65 3.13 -6.01 13.85
CA LYS A 65 2.48 -6.88 14.84
C LYS A 65 3.20 -8.21 15.05
N VAL A 66 3.74 -8.81 13.99
CA VAL A 66 4.52 -10.06 14.10
C VAL A 66 5.79 -9.80 14.90
N LEU A 67 6.49 -8.70 14.64
CA LEU A 67 7.71 -8.33 15.35
C LEU A 67 7.45 -8.02 16.83
N ASP A 68 6.41 -7.24 17.13
CA ASP A 68 6.00 -6.92 18.50
C ASP A 68 5.64 -8.21 19.27
N SER A 69 4.85 -9.10 18.65
CA SER A 69 4.49 -10.38 19.25
C SER A 69 5.71 -11.26 19.50
N LEU A 70 6.69 -11.23 18.60
CA LEU A 70 7.94 -11.98 18.76
C LEU A 70 8.74 -11.46 19.96
N GLU A 71 8.84 -10.15 20.11
CA GLU A 71 9.53 -9.51 21.24
C GLU A 71 8.84 -9.83 22.58
N ASP A 72 7.50 -9.75 22.62
CA ASP A 72 6.71 -10.12 23.80
C ASP A 72 6.94 -11.58 24.21
N VAL A 73 6.97 -12.49 23.23
CA VAL A 73 7.23 -13.91 23.46
C VAL A 73 8.67 -14.16 23.92
N GLU A 74 9.66 -13.52 23.30
CA GLU A 74 11.06 -13.61 23.74
C GLU A 74 11.23 -13.13 25.18
N ASN A 75 10.55 -12.04 25.56
CA ASN A 75 10.60 -11.49 26.91
C ASN A 75 9.91 -12.41 27.92
N TYR A 76 8.73 -12.94 27.57
CA TYR A 76 8.03 -13.92 28.39
C TYR A 76 8.90 -15.14 28.68
N LEU A 77 9.55 -15.70 27.65
CA LEU A 77 10.40 -16.88 27.78
C LEU A 77 11.66 -16.60 28.62
N LYS A 78 12.27 -15.42 28.50
CA LYS A 78 13.41 -15.03 29.36
C LYS A 78 13.02 -14.98 30.83
N ILE A 79 11.87 -14.39 31.15
CA ILE A 79 11.36 -14.32 32.53
C ILE A 79 11.04 -15.74 33.03
N PHE A 80 10.28 -16.50 32.25
CA PHE A 80 9.85 -17.85 32.60
C PHE A 80 11.04 -18.81 32.83
N ASN A 81 12.13 -18.66 32.08
CA ASN A 81 13.37 -19.41 32.28
C ASN A 81 14.11 -19.00 33.56
N SER A 82 14.09 -17.71 33.92
CA SER A 82 14.73 -17.23 35.15
C SER A 82 14.04 -17.70 36.43
N GLU A 83 12.75 -18.04 36.35
CA GLU A 83 11.93 -18.51 37.47
C GLU A 83 12.09 -20.00 37.80
N GLY A 84 12.99 -20.73 37.10
CA GLY A 84 13.32 -22.12 37.42
C GLY A 84 12.23 -23.14 37.05
N SER A 85 11.42 -22.81 36.03
CA SER A 85 10.27 -23.61 35.60
C SER A 85 10.64 -25.01 35.09
N HIS A 86 9.71 -25.97 35.23
CA HIS A 86 9.89 -27.35 34.80
C HIS A 86 10.07 -27.47 33.27
N LEU A 87 11.19 -28.10 32.85
CA LEU A 87 11.61 -28.25 31.46
C LEU A 87 10.51 -28.78 30.48
N PRO A 88 9.66 -29.77 30.85
CA PRO A 88 8.64 -30.28 29.92
C PRO A 88 7.52 -29.26 29.60
N ILE A 89 7.15 -28.43 30.57
CA ILE A 89 6.13 -27.38 30.38
C ILE A 89 6.69 -26.29 29.47
N LEU A 90 7.97 -25.97 29.63
CA LEU A 90 8.69 -25.03 28.78
C LEU A 90 8.73 -25.51 27.33
N THR A 91 9.10 -26.76 27.07
CA THR A 91 9.16 -27.32 25.72
C THR A 91 7.80 -27.29 25.00
N MET A 92 6.72 -27.67 25.68
CA MET A 92 5.38 -27.64 25.10
C MET A 92 4.95 -26.20 24.75
N LYS A 93 5.25 -25.22 25.62
CA LYS A 93 4.97 -23.81 25.34
C LYS A 93 5.75 -23.28 24.15
N TYR A 94 7.02 -23.67 24.00
CA TYR A 94 7.82 -23.32 22.85
C TYR A 94 7.24 -23.83 21.53
N GLU A 95 6.74 -25.07 21.50
CA GLU A 95 6.14 -25.66 20.29
C GLU A 95 4.84 -24.96 19.88
N GLU A 96 3.95 -24.66 20.85
CA GLU A 96 2.73 -23.88 20.62
C GLU A 96 3.04 -22.50 20.02
N LEU A 97 4.02 -21.81 20.61
CA LEU A 97 4.45 -20.47 20.17
C LEU A 97 5.09 -20.51 18.79
N GLN A 98 5.94 -21.51 18.52
CA GLN A 98 6.60 -21.67 17.23
C GLN A 98 5.58 -21.84 16.10
N GLU A 99 4.55 -22.66 16.29
CA GLU A 99 3.51 -22.87 15.27
C GLU A 99 2.66 -21.60 15.05
N ALA A 100 2.31 -20.89 16.14
CA ALA A 100 1.59 -19.61 16.03
C ALA A 100 2.41 -18.56 15.25
N ILE A 101 3.71 -18.43 15.56
CA ILE A 101 4.61 -17.49 14.89
C ILE A 101 4.78 -17.85 13.42
N LYS A 102 4.95 -19.14 13.08
CA LYS A 102 5.03 -19.60 11.68
C LYS A 102 3.79 -19.22 10.88
N GLY A 103 2.60 -19.44 11.43
CA GLY A 103 1.33 -19.08 10.78
C GLY A 103 1.21 -17.58 10.48
N CYS A 104 1.47 -16.74 11.47
CA CYS A 104 1.44 -15.28 11.33
C CYS A 104 2.51 -14.76 10.36
N THR A 105 3.70 -15.36 10.40
CA THR A 105 4.81 -15.03 9.50
C THR A 105 4.48 -15.39 8.06
N ALA A 106 3.97 -16.60 7.82
CA ALA A 106 3.58 -17.04 6.48
C ALA A 106 2.53 -16.11 5.85
N ASN A 107 1.52 -15.71 6.61
CA ASN A 107 0.52 -14.74 6.15
C ASN A 107 1.15 -13.39 5.78
N THR A 108 2.06 -12.88 6.61
CA THR A 108 2.75 -11.61 6.40
C THR A 108 3.63 -11.65 5.15
N LEU A 109 4.41 -12.72 4.98
CA LEU A 109 5.28 -12.91 3.82
C LEU A 109 4.48 -13.09 2.53
N GLN A 110 3.33 -13.78 2.58
CA GLN A 110 2.44 -13.90 1.44
C GLN A 110 1.89 -12.53 0.99
N LYS A 111 1.52 -11.65 1.94
CA LYS A 111 1.10 -10.28 1.63
C LYS A 111 2.23 -9.48 0.97
N GLY A 112 3.45 -9.58 1.51
CA GLY A 112 4.63 -8.96 0.92
C GLY A 112 4.90 -9.45 -0.49
N GLN A 113 4.85 -10.76 -0.72
CA GLN A 113 5.07 -11.37 -2.04
C GLN A 113 4.00 -10.93 -3.06
N THR A 114 2.74 -10.80 -2.62
CA THR A 114 1.64 -10.32 -3.48
C THR A 114 1.90 -8.90 -3.96
N LEU A 115 2.40 -8.01 -3.08
CA LEU A 115 2.79 -6.66 -3.45
C LEU A 115 3.98 -6.62 -4.41
N VAL A 116 5.00 -7.45 -4.17
CA VAL A 116 6.16 -7.58 -5.07
C VAL A 116 5.72 -8.01 -6.47
N ASN A 117 4.77 -8.95 -6.57
CA ASN A 117 4.25 -9.43 -7.85
C ASN A 117 3.42 -8.39 -8.61
N LYS A 118 2.85 -7.40 -7.91
CA LYS A 118 2.08 -6.29 -8.52
C LYS A 118 2.98 -5.16 -9.03
N ALA A 119 4.26 -5.18 -8.69
CA ALA A 119 5.15 -4.08 -9.01
C ALA A 119 5.78 -4.24 -10.39
N ASP A 120 5.88 -3.14 -11.11
CA ASP A 120 6.70 -3.09 -12.33
C ASP A 120 8.18 -3.31 -11.98
N SER A 121 8.93 -3.89 -12.91
CA SER A 121 10.35 -4.26 -12.76
C SER A 121 11.29 -3.13 -12.32
N HIS A 122 10.85 -1.86 -12.39
CA HIS A 122 11.61 -0.67 -12.01
C HIS A 122 11.07 0.06 -10.78
N SER A 123 10.13 -0.54 -10.05
CA SER A 123 9.49 0.06 -8.89
C SER A 123 10.41 0.15 -7.67
N SER A 124 10.85 1.37 -7.31
CA SER A 124 11.74 1.62 -6.16
C SER A 124 11.14 1.24 -4.79
N TRP A 125 9.81 1.19 -4.69
CA TRP A 125 9.10 0.85 -3.44
C TRP A 125 9.17 -0.65 -3.08
N VAL A 126 9.42 -1.52 -4.07
CA VAL A 126 9.56 -2.98 -3.89
C VAL A 126 10.69 -3.31 -2.92
N THR A 127 11.80 -2.56 -3.01
CA THR A 127 12.97 -2.72 -2.15
C THR A 127 12.61 -2.61 -0.66
N GLY A 128 11.68 -1.71 -0.30
CA GLY A 128 11.24 -1.55 1.09
C GLY A 128 10.48 -2.77 1.59
N ILE A 129 9.67 -3.38 0.74
CA ILE A 129 8.89 -4.58 1.07
C ILE A 129 9.80 -5.79 1.22
N GLN A 130 10.70 -6.01 0.27
CA GLN A 130 11.68 -7.10 0.33
C GLN A 130 12.54 -7.03 1.59
N LYS A 131 13.06 -5.84 1.92
CA LYS A 131 13.82 -5.62 3.16
C LYS A 131 13.02 -5.95 4.42
N MET A 132 11.74 -5.58 4.46
CA MET A 132 10.89 -5.92 5.61
C MET A 132 10.61 -7.42 5.69
N MET A 133 10.35 -8.07 4.55
CA MET A 133 10.17 -9.53 4.49
C MET A 133 11.41 -10.27 4.99
N GLU A 134 12.60 -9.89 4.51
CA GLU A 134 13.89 -10.42 4.97
C GLU A 134 14.10 -10.18 6.47
N TYR A 135 13.75 -8.99 6.96
CA TYR A 135 13.88 -8.67 8.38
C TYR A 135 12.97 -9.52 9.27
N VAL A 136 11.70 -9.67 8.90
CA VAL A 136 10.74 -10.53 9.61
C VAL A 136 11.24 -11.98 9.61
N GLN A 137 11.64 -12.51 8.45
CA GLN A 137 12.15 -13.88 8.36
C GLN A 137 13.38 -14.09 9.24
N LYS A 138 14.35 -13.16 9.19
CA LYS A 138 15.57 -13.23 10.00
C LYS A 138 15.26 -13.26 11.50
N LYS A 139 14.29 -12.47 11.95
CA LYS A 139 13.87 -12.41 13.35
C LYS A 139 13.21 -13.72 13.80
N VAL A 140 12.32 -14.26 12.97
CA VAL A 140 11.67 -15.55 13.23
C VAL A 140 12.68 -16.71 13.25
N ASP A 141 13.63 -16.71 12.31
CA ASP A 141 14.69 -17.72 12.28
C ASP A 141 15.58 -17.67 13.53
N GLN A 142 15.88 -16.46 14.01
CA GLN A 142 16.63 -16.26 15.25
C GLN A 142 15.86 -16.83 16.45
N PHE A 143 14.56 -16.54 16.55
CA PHE A 143 13.70 -17.08 17.60
C PHE A 143 13.66 -18.62 17.57
N ILE A 144 13.45 -19.21 16.40
CA ILE A 144 13.39 -20.67 16.24
C ILE A 144 14.70 -21.33 16.65
N ARG A 145 15.85 -20.75 16.31
CA ARG A 145 17.16 -21.27 16.75
C ARG A 145 17.30 -21.26 18.27
N GLN A 146 16.92 -20.16 18.92
CA GLN A 146 16.93 -20.08 20.37
C GLN A 146 16.05 -21.16 21.01
N CYS A 147 14.90 -21.49 20.41
CA CYS A 147 14.03 -22.56 20.90
C CYS A 147 14.70 -23.95 20.83
N LEU A 148 15.49 -24.21 19.78
CA LEU A 148 16.15 -25.50 19.57
C LEU A 148 17.29 -25.73 20.58
N ASP A 149 18.02 -24.67 20.94
CA ASP A 149 19.09 -24.74 21.95
C ASP A 149 18.58 -25.16 23.34
N TYR A 150 17.27 -25.06 23.61
CA TYR A 150 16.63 -25.51 24.86
C TYR A 150 16.17 -26.98 24.85
N LYS A 151 16.31 -27.69 23.72
CA LYS A 151 15.96 -29.12 23.60
C LYS A 151 17.13 -30.07 23.89
N GLU A 152 18.37 -29.57 24.00
CA GLU A 152 19.56 -30.32 24.44
C GLU A 152 19.83 -30.17 25.95
#